data_AF-A0A3D3EQX0-F1
#
_entry.id   AF-A0A3D3EQX0-F1
#
_cell.length_a   1.000
_cell.length_b   1.000
_cell.length_c   1.000
_cell.angle_alpha   90.00
_cell.angle_beta   90.00
_cell.angle_gamma   90.00
#
_symmetry.space_group_name_H-M   'P 1'
#
loop_
_entity.id
_entity.type
_entity.pdbx_description
1 polymer ?
#
loop_
_entity_poly.entity_id
_entity_poly.type
_entity_poly.pdbx_seq_one_letter_code
_entity_poly.pdbx_strand_id
1 'polypeptide(L)'
;LFVYDKPVETLCVKGIKTPVKRVTVLHSQEELKFTYTGSLPWSGIPGTLWIWAGDIQTHPFATVLKVELEGEITYNLGHGEVVTNND
;
A
#
# COMPACT_ATOMS: atom_id res chain seq x y z
N LEU A 1 -6.03 0.60 7.42
CA LEU A 1 -6.58 -0.15 6.26
C LEU A 1 -7.40 -1.32 6.79
N PHE A 2 -8.66 -1.44 6.39
CA PHE A 2 -9.55 -2.52 6.82
C PHE A 2 -9.57 -3.65 5.78
N VAL A 3 -9.40 -4.89 6.24
CA VAL A 3 -9.35 -6.09 5.41
C VAL A 3 -10.40 -7.08 5.93
N TYR A 4 -11.43 -7.33 5.13
CA TYR A 4 -12.61 -8.10 5.56
C TYR A 4 -12.50 -9.61 5.33
N ASP A 5 -11.50 -10.06 4.56
CA ASP A 5 -11.29 -11.48 4.26
C ASP A 5 -9.79 -11.82 4.28
N LYS A 6 -9.45 -13.11 4.24
CA LYS A 6 -8.07 -13.57 4.21
C LYS A 6 -7.41 -13.18 2.87
N PRO A 7 -6.33 -12.37 2.88
CA PRO A 7 -5.56 -12.12 1.66
C PRO A 7 -4.93 -13.42 1.17
N VAL A 8 -4.86 -13.62 -0.14
CA VAL A 8 -4.21 -14.81 -0.71
C VAL A 8 -2.68 -14.67 -0.71
N GLU A 9 -2.17 -13.50 -1.13
CA GLU A 9 -0.73 -13.26 -1.23
C GLU A 9 -0.39 -11.81 -0.85
N THR A 10 -0.89 -10.85 -1.62
CA THR A 10 -0.64 -9.42 -1.39
C THR A 10 -1.93 -8.61 -1.38
N LEU A 11 -1.89 -7.47 -0.68
CA LEU A 11 -2.89 -6.42 -0.75
C LEU A 11 -2.37 -5.28 -1.62
N CYS A 12 -3.17 -4.89 -2.60
CA CYS A 12 -2.87 -3.80 -3.51
C CYS A 12 -3.46 -2.49 -2.96
N VAL A 13 -2.61 -1.48 -2.77
CA VAL A 13 -3.02 -0.13 -2.35
C VAL A 13 -2.52 0.87 -3.37
N LYS A 14 -3.45 1.66 -3.93
CA LYS A 14 -3.17 2.63 -4.99
C LYS A 14 -3.48 4.04 -4.52
N GLY A 15 -2.79 5.01 -5.13
CA GLY A 15 -3.11 6.43 -4.97
C GLY A 15 -2.49 7.11 -3.76
N ILE A 16 -1.74 6.41 -2.89
CA ILE A 16 -0.97 7.04 -1.81
C ILE A 16 0.37 7.52 -2.40
N LYS A 17 0.66 8.82 -2.26
CA LYS A 17 1.92 9.43 -2.70
C LYS A 17 2.97 9.45 -1.59
N THR A 18 2.56 9.70 -0.36
CA THR A 18 3.48 9.71 0.79
C THR A 18 4.06 8.32 1.02
N PRO A 19 5.40 8.16 1.10
CA PRO A 19 6.01 6.85 1.32
C PRO A 19 5.53 6.18 2.61
N VAL A 20 5.35 4.87 2.55
CA VAL A 20 5.09 4.02 3.70
C VAL A 20 6.39 3.75 4.44
N LYS A 21 6.35 3.98 5.74
CA LYS A 21 7.42 3.69 6.69
C LYS A 21 7.35 2.28 7.22
N ARG A 22 6.15 1.86 7.65
CA ARG A 22 5.91 0.57 8.29
C ARG A 22 4.47 0.13 8.11
N VAL A 23 4.26 -1.19 8.01
CA VAL A 23 2.93 -1.80 8.03
C VAL A 23 2.88 -2.83 9.14
N THR A 24 1.89 -2.73 10.02
CA THR A 24 1.68 -3.70 11.11
C THR A 24 0.22 -4.15 11.18
N VAL A 25 0.00 -5.42 11.51
CA VAL A 25 -1.33 -5.93 11.85
C VAL A 25 -1.69 -5.39 13.23
N LEU A 26 -2.79 -4.63 13.33
CA LEU A 26 -3.11 -3.87 14.54
C LEU A 26 -3.35 -4.76 15.77
N HIS A 27 -3.94 -5.95 15.58
CA HIS A 27 -4.29 -6.83 16.69
C HIS A 27 -3.12 -7.72 17.15
N SER A 28 -2.32 -8.26 16.22
CA SER A 28 -1.20 -9.14 16.54
C SER A 28 0.16 -8.44 16.67
N GLN A 29 0.25 -7.18 16.24
CA GLN A 29 1.50 -6.41 16.11
C GLN A 29 2.51 -7.01 15.12
N GLU A 30 2.11 -7.99 14.31
CA GLU A 30 2.93 -8.57 13.26
C GLU A 30 3.31 -7.50 12.22
N GLU A 31 4.61 -7.33 11.95
CA GLU A 31 5.11 -6.39 10.94
C GLU A 31 5.16 -7.05 9.57
N LEU A 32 4.62 -6.36 8.56
CA LEU A 32 4.47 -6.88 7.20
C LEU A 32 5.46 -6.22 6.25
N LYS A 33 6.01 -7.04 5.34
CA LYS A 33 6.81 -6.55 4.22
C LYS A 33 5.89 -5.84 3.23
N PHE A 34 6.45 -4.84 2.56
CA PHE A 34 5.79 -4.18 1.43
C PHE A 34 6.78 -3.79 0.35
N THR A 35 6.30 -3.67 -0.87
CA THR A 35 7.07 -3.27 -2.04
C THR A 35 6.29 -2.28 -2.89
N TYR A 36 6.99 -1.49 -3.70
CA TYR A 36 6.38 -0.59 -4.68
C TYR A 36 6.72 -1.03 -6.09
N THR A 37 5.75 -0.95 -7.01
CA THR A 37 5.97 -1.18 -8.45
C THR A 37 5.30 -0.12 -9.30
N GLY A 38 5.83 0.13 -10.51
CA GLY A 38 5.17 0.97 -11.51
C GLY A 38 5.07 2.46 -11.16
N SER A 39 5.98 2.99 -10.33
CA SER A 39 6.10 4.43 -10.11
C SER A 39 6.77 5.11 -11.30
N LEU A 40 6.39 6.36 -11.59
CA LEU A 40 7.12 7.25 -12.50
C LEU A 40 7.50 8.51 -11.72
N PRO A 41 8.59 8.46 -10.92
CA PRO A 41 8.94 9.54 -9.99
C PRO A 41 9.11 10.90 -10.68
N TRP A 42 9.62 10.90 -11.91
CA TRP A 42 9.84 12.12 -12.71
C TRP A 42 8.54 12.83 -13.13
N SER A 43 7.41 12.13 -13.14
CA SER A 43 6.07 12.67 -13.50
C SER A 43 5.16 12.78 -12.27
N GLY A 44 5.67 12.47 -11.07
CA GLY A 44 4.90 12.55 -9.83
C GLY A 44 3.78 11.49 -9.72
N ILE A 45 3.83 10.45 -10.54
CA ILE A 45 2.89 9.32 -10.52
C ILE A 45 3.39 8.31 -9.46
N PRO A 46 2.63 8.08 -8.38
CA PRO A 46 3.05 7.15 -7.35
C PRO A 46 3.00 5.70 -7.86
N GLY A 47 3.90 4.89 -7.32
CA GLY A 47 3.85 3.45 -7.53
C GLY A 47 2.64 2.82 -6.84
N THR A 48 2.31 1.60 -7.26
CA THR A 48 1.37 0.74 -6.54
C THR A 48 2.09 0.13 -5.34
N LEU A 49 1.51 0.29 -4.15
CA LEU A 49 1.98 -0.35 -2.93
C LEU A 49 1.41 -1.78 -2.87
N TRP A 50 2.29 -2.74 -2.66
CA TRP A 50 1.96 -4.15 -2.44
C TRP A 50 2.37 -4.54 -1.02
N ILE A 51 1.41 -4.93 -0.20
CA ILE A 51 1.65 -5.40 1.18
C ILE A 51 1.56 -6.92 1.18
N TRP A 52 2.61 -7.61 1.61
CA TRP A 52 2.67 -9.08 1.65
C TRP A 52 1.93 -9.58 2.88
N ALA A 53 0.79 -10.25 2.66
CA ALA A 53 -0.21 -10.48 3.70
C ALA A 53 -0.89 -11.87 3.63
N GLY A 54 -0.39 -12.80 2.82
CA GLY A 54 -1.00 -14.13 2.64
C GLY A 54 -1.06 -15.01 3.89
N ASP A 55 -0.06 -14.84 4.78
CA ASP A 55 0.13 -15.69 5.96
C ASP A 55 -0.26 -15.00 7.28
N ILE A 56 -0.88 -13.83 7.23
CA ILE A 56 -1.20 -13.07 8.45
C ILE A 56 -2.27 -13.75 9.29
N GLN A 57 -2.19 -13.55 10.61
CA GLN A 57 -3.30 -13.90 11.49
C GLN A 57 -4.48 -12.95 11.25
N THR A 58 -5.64 -13.51 10.84
CA THR A 58 -6.86 -12.73 10.63
C THR A 58 -7.64 -12.53 11.93
N HIS A 59 -8.36 -11.41 12.01
CA HIS A 59 -9.30 -11.12 13.08
C HIS A 59 -10.74 -11.54 12.68
N PRO A 60 -11.57 -12.07 13.59
CA PRO A 60 -12.90 -12.62 13.26
C PRO A 60 -13.88 -11.67 12.57
N PHE A 61 -13.73 -10.35 12.77
CA PHE A 61 -14.63 -9.34 12.19
C PHE A 61 -14.01 -8.59 11.01
N ALA A 62 -12.80 -8.08 11.20
CA ALA A 62 -12.03 -7.36 10.20
C ALA A 62 -10.59 -7.27 10.70
N THR A 63 -9.63 -7.59 9.84
CA THR A 63 -8.21 -7.40 10.12
C THR A 63 -7.85 -5.97 9.77
N VAL A 64 -7.25 -5.24 10.71
CA VAL A 64 -6.86 -3.84 10.50
C VAL A 64 -5.34 -3.78 10.36
N LEU A 65 -4.87 -3.20 9.26
CA LEU A 65 -3.46 -2.86 9.08
C LEU A 65 -3.24 -1.39 9.43
N LYS A 66 -2.32 -1.16 10.38
CA LYS A 66 -1.75 0.16 10.66
C LYS A 66 -0.66 0.42 9.61
N VAL A 67 -0.91 1.39 8.74
CA VAL A 67 0.03 1.84 7.71
C VAL A 67 0.59 3.17 8.18
N GLU A 68 1.85 3.16 8.61
CA GLU A 68 2.57 4.36 9.03
C GLU A 68 3.27 4.96 7.82
N LEU A 69 3.10 6.27 7.66
CA LEU A 69 3.68 7.04 6.56
C LEU A 69 4.86 7.86 7.07
N GLU A 70 5.78 8.22 6.18
CA GLU A 70 6.90 9.11 6.51
C GLU A 70 6.46 10.57 6.78
N GLY A 71 5.18 10.88 6.57
CA GLY A 71 4.61 12.21 6.82
C GLY A 71 3.09 12.23 6.69
N GLU A 72 2.53 13.42 6.49
CA GLU A 72 1.10 13.59 6.23
C GLU A 72 0.68 12.84 4.95
N ILE A 73 -0.51 12.23 4.97
CA ILE A 73 -1.01 11.48 3.83
C ILE A 73 -1.33 12.41 2.66
N THR A 74 -0.74 12.11 1.51
CA THR A 74 -1.02 12.81 0.25
C THR A 74 -1.45 11.81 -0.81
N TYR A 75 -2.33 12.24 -1.70
CA TYR A 75 -2.97 11.37 -2.68
C TYR A 75 -2.64 11.76 -4.10
N ASN A 76 -2.65 10.78 -5.00
CA ASN A 76 -2.73 11.07 -6.42
C ASN A 76 -4.17 11.38 -6.82
N LEU A 77 -4.43 12.66 -7.07
CA LEU A 77 -5.70 13.18 -7.57
C LEU A 77 -5.66 13.44 -9.09
N GLY A 78 -4.53 13.13 -9.76
CA GLY A 78 -4.37 13.37 -11.19
C GLY A 78 -5.31 12.52 -12.05
N HIS A 79 -5.68 13.03 -13.22
CA HIS A 79 -6.29 12.24 -14.28
C HIS A 79 -5.25 11.27 -14.85
N GLY A 80 -5.67 10.09 -15.34
CA GLY A 80 -4.74 9.10 -15.89
C GLY A 80 -3.90 9.72 -17.02
N GLU A 81 -2.58 9.72 -16.85
CA GLU A 81 -1.66 10.23 -17.87
C GLU A 81 -1.12 9.08 -18.72
N VAL A 82 -1.08 9.29 -20.03
CA VAL A 82 -0.47 8.35 -20.97
C VAL A 82 1.02 8.70 -21.07
N VAL A 83 1.87 7.74 -20.74
CA VAL A 83 3.32 7.87 -20.96
C VAL A 83 3.59 7.70 -22.46
N THR A 84 3.99 8.78 -23.13
CA THR A 84 4.32 8.77 -24.56
C THR A 84 5.82 8.71 -24.85
N ASN A 85 6.67 8.79 -23.81
CA ASN A 85 8.12 8.70 -23.97
C ASN A 85 8.75 7.90 -22.81
N ASN A 86 9.67 7.01 -23.14
CA ASN A 86 10.37 6.11 -22.22
C ASN A 86 11.81 5.99 -22.74
N ASP A 87 12.56 7.11 -22.67
CA ASP A 87 13.98 7.17 -23.04
C ASP A 87 14.85 6.35 -22.08
#